data_AF-A0A950XPH9-F1
#
_entry.id   AF-A0A950XPH9-F1
#
_cell.length_a   1.000
_cell.length_b   1.000
_cell.length_c   1.000
_cell.angle_alpha   90.00
_cell.angle_beta   90.00
_cell.angle_gamma   90.00
#
_symmetry.space_group_name_H-M   'P 1'
#
loop_
_entity.id
_entity.type
_entity.pdbx_description
1 polymer ?
#
loop_
_entity_poly.entity_id
_entity_poly.type
_entity_poly.pdbx_seq_one_letter_code
_entity_poly.pdbx_strand_id
1 'polypeptide(L)'
;VSGQTPSTKSAKAFLTTLTARKRVLVVIGRSDETGAKSVRNLPGVHVLAPDQLNTYDVLLADDVVFSVEALNAYIAANTKTAEEVST
;
A
#
# COMPACT_ATOMS: atom_id res chain seq x y z
N VAL A 1 1.77 -20.17 7.73
CA VAL A 1 0.61 -19.47 7.14
C VAL A 1 0.17 -18.29 8.03
N SER A 2 1.05 -17.30 8.19
CA SER A 2 0.77 -16.05 8.93
C SER A 2 0.39 -14.99 7.90
N GLY A 3 -0.91 -14.78 7.68
CA GLY A 3 -1.43 -13.91 6.62
C GLY A 3 -2.82 -14.29 6.10
N GLN A 4 -3.36 -15.43 6.52
CA GLN A 4 -4.72 -15.88 6.18
C GLN A 4 -5.79 -15.32 7.15
N THR A 5 -5.39 -14.75 8.29
CA THR A 5 -6.30 -14.19 9.29
C THR A 5 -5.98 -12.71 9.51
N PRO A 6 -6.97 -11.81 9.34
CA PRO A 6 -6.78 -10.40 9.61
C PRO A 6 -6.37 -10.16 11.07
N SER A 7 -5.27 -9.44 11.29
CA SER A 7 -4.77 -9.11 12.63
C SER A 7 -4.18 -7.71 12.67
N THR A 8 -4.96 -6.77 13.22
CA THR A 8 -4.51 -5.39 13.46
C THR A 8 -3.30 -5.33 14.38
N LYS A 9 -3.20 -6.24 15.36
CA LYS A 9 -2.05 -6.31 16.27
C LYS A 9 -0.76 -6.65 15.55
N SER A 10 -0.81 -7.66 14.67
CA SER A 10 0.36 -8.08 13.88
C SER A 10 0.77 -6.99 12.89
N ALA A 11 -0.19 -6.39 12.20
CA ALA A 11 0.07 -5.27 11.29
C ALA A 11 0.68 -4.06 12.00
N LYS A 12 0.17 -3.69 13.19
CA LYS A 12 0.73 -2.62 14.01
C LYS A 12 2.18 -2.89 14.39
N ALA A 13 2.46 -4.11 14.87
CA ALA A 13 3.81 -4.50 15.27
C ALA A 13 4.78 -4.39 14.09
N PHE A 14 4.39 -4.92 12.94
CA PHE A 14 5.19 -4.83 11.71
C PHE A 14 5.43 -3.37 11.28
N LEU A 15 4.38 -2.55 11.18
CA LEU A 15 4.52 -1.14 10.79
C LEU A 15 5.40 -0.35 11.78
N THR A 16 5.30 -0.63 13.08
CA THR A 16 6.14 0.02 14.11
C THR A 16 7.62 -0.35 13.96
N THR A 17 7.94 -1.54 13.45
CA THR A 17 9.33 -1.93 13.15
C THR A 17 9.87 -1.25 11.89
N LEU A 18 8.98 -0.89 10.96
CA LEU A 18 9.35 -0.27 9.69
C LEU A 18 9.48 1.26 9.81
N THR A 19 8.57 1.88 10.56
CA THR A 19 8.55 3.33 10.76
C THR A 19 7.95 3.73 12.11
N ALA A 20 8.48 4.84 12.65
CA ALA A 20 7.94 5.53 13.83
C ALA A 20 7.10 6.76 13.47
N ARG A 21 6.88 7.04 12.17
CA ARG A 21 6.12 8.21 11.70
C ARG A 21 4.62 8.04 11.92
N LYS A 22 3.91 9.17 11.94
CA LYS A 22 2.50 9.22 12.36
C LYS A 22 1.54 8.94 11.22
N ARG A 23 1.91 9.27 9.98
CA ARG A 23 1.06 9.06 8.80
C ARG A 23 1.74 8.13 7.82
N VAL A 24 1.13 6.99 7.57
CA VAL A 24 1.66 5.97 6.66
C VAL A 24 0.61 5.67 5.60
N LEU A 25 1.02 5.76 4.33
CA LEU A 25 0.24 5.26 3.21
C LEU A 25 0.68 3.84 2.89
N VAL A 26 -0.25 2.89 2.92
CA VAL A 26 -0.01 1.50 2.58
C VAL A 26 -0.69 1.18 1.26
N VAL A 27 0.09 0.78 0.27
CA VAL A 27 -0.40 0.43 -1.07
C VAL A 27 -0.41 -1.09 -1.22
N ILE A 28 -1.59 -1.68 -1.36
CA ILE A 28 -1.79 -3.14 -1.40
C ILE A 28 -2.73 -3.49 -2.57
N GLY A 29 -2.54 -4.65 -3.18
CA GLY A 29 -3.43 -5.13 -4.25
C GLY A 29 -4.86 -5.37 -3.77
N ARG A 30 -5.85 -5.18 -4.65
CA ARG A 30 -7.28 -5.37 -4.30
C ARG A 30 -7.63 -6.79 -3.85
N SER A 31 -6.85 -7.79 -4.28
CA SER A 31 -7.00 -9.19 -3.88
C SER A 31 -6.52 -9.47 -2.46
N ASP A 32 -5.69 -8.61 -1.87
CA ASP A 32 -5.19 -8.78 -0.50
C ASP A 32 -6.13 -8.16 0.53
N GLU A 33 -7.29 -8.80 0.71
CA GLU A 33 -8.28 -8.38 1.71
C GLU A 33 -7.76 -8.51 3.13
N THR A 34 -6.88 -9.48 3.40
CA THR A 34 -6.39 -9.75 4.75
C THR A 34 -5.43 -8.67 5.21
N GLY A 35 -4.50 -8.27 4.34
CA GLY A 35 -3.64 -7.11 4.55
C GLY A 35 -4.48 -5.85 4.78
N ALA A 36 -5.39 -5.55 3.86
CA ALA A 36 -6.27 -4.37 3.95
C ALA A 36 -7.09 -4.33 5.25
N LYS A 37 -7.72 -5.45 5.65
CA LYS A 37 -8.49 -5.55 6.90
C LYS A 37 -7.60 -5.40 8.15
N SER A 38 -6.34 -5.81 8.07
CA SER A 38 -5.41 -5.73 9.21
C SER A 38 -4.96 -4.30 9.46
N VAL A 39 -4.66 -3.51 8.41
CA VAL A 39 -4.13 -2.15 8.56
C VAL A 39 -5.20 -1.06 8.65
N ARG A 40 -6.41 -1.27 8.10
CA ARG A 40 -7.46 -0.21 8.00
C ARG A 40 -7.94 0.38 9.33
N ASN A 41 -7.74 -0.29 10.45
CA ASN A 41 -8.18 0.18 11.77
C ASN A 41 -7.07 0.90 12.56
N LEU A 42 -5.88 1.05 11.96
CA LEU A 42 -4.76 1.71 12.62
C LEU A 42 -4.88 3.24 12.47
N PRO A 43 -4.72 4.00 13.55
CA PRO A 43 -4.73 5.46 13.47
C PRO A 43 -3.53 5.94 12.64
N GLY A 44 -3.78 6.89 11.74
CA GLY A 44 -2.75 7.44 10.88
C GLY A 44 -2.32 6.55 9.71
N VAL A 45 -2.99 5.40 9.50
CA VAL A 45 -2.72 4.54 8.34
C VAL A 45 -3.81 4.73 7.30
N HIS A 46 -3.41 5.06 6.07
CA HIS A 46 -4.29 5.09 4.91
C HIS A 46 -3.97 3.93 3.98
N VAL A 47 -4.98 3.33 3.35
CA VAL A 47 -4.81 2.14 2.50
C VAL A 47 -5.40 2.41 1.14
N LEU A 48 -4.59 2.23 0.09
CA LEU A 48 -5.03 2.40 -1.30
C LEU A 48 -4.61 1.21 -2.14
N ALA A 49 -5.38 0.98 -3.21
CA ALA A 49 -4.97 0.10 -4.29
C ALA A 49 -4.02 0.85 -5.24
N PRO A 50 -3.07 0.16 -5.91
CA PRO A 50 -2.08 0.81 -6.77
C PRO A 50 -2.68 1.60 -7.93
N ASP A 51 -3.88 1.23 -8.40
CA ASP A 51 -4.64 1.90 -9.45
C ASP A 51 -5.39 3.16 -8.97
N GLN A 52 -5.42 3.41 -7.66
CA GLN A 52 -6.04 4.58 -7.03
C GLN A 52 -4.99 5.50 -6.38
N LEU A 53 -3.71 5.24 -6.61
CA LEU A 53 -2.62 6.03 -6.07
C LEU A 53 -2.71 7.46 -6.62
N ASN A 54 -2.92 8.43 -5.74
CA ASN A 54 -3.00 9.84 -6.09
C ASN A 54 -1.93 10.66 -5.34
N THR A 55 -1.63 11.86 -5.85
CA THR A 55 -0.59 12.72 -5.29
C THR A 55 -0.95 13.27 -3.92
N TYR A 56 -2.24 13.47 -3.63
CA TYR A 56 -2.69 14.02 -2.35
C TYR A 56 -2.33 13.09 -1.19
N ASP A 57 -2.65 11.80 -1.32
CA ASP A 57 -2.38 10.80 -0.28
C ASP A 57 -0.87 10.55 -0.12
N VAL A 58 -0.10 10.66 -1.21
CA VAL A 58 1.36 10.57 -1.16
C VAL A 58 1.98 11.77 -0.41
N LEU A 59 1.48 12.99 -0.66
CA LEU A 59 1.98 14.19 0.03
C LEU A 59 1.52 14.28 1.50
N LEU A 60 0.37 13.69 1.81
CA LEU A 60 -0.16 13.66 3.18
C LEU A 60 0.59 12.65 4.05
N ALA A 61 1.09 11.57 3.46
CA ALA A 61 1.83 10.53 4.17
C ALA A 61 3.29 10.93 4.43
N ASP A 62 3.80 10.53 5.59
CA ASP A 62 5.22 10.69 5.92
C ASP A 62 6.05 9.54 5.33
N ASP A 63 5.46 8.34 5.25
CA ASP A 63 6.05 7.15 4.62
C ASP A 63 5.03 6.45 3.72
N VAL A 64 5.50 5.92 2.59
CA VAL A 64 4.71 5.11 1.65
C VAL A 64 5.26 3.68 1.61
N VAL A 65 4.42 2.71 1.96
CA VAL A 65 4.76 1.29 2.03
C VAL A 65 4.00 0.55 0.95
N PHE A 66 4.72 -0.04 -0.01
CA PHE A 66 4.13 -0.86 -1.06
C PHE A 66 4.22 -2.34 -0.72
N SER A 67 3.17 -3.10 -1.04
CA SER A 67 3.33 -4.54 -1.25
C SER A 67 4.11 -4.78 -2.55
N VAL A 68 4.88 -5.86 -2.59
CA VAL A 68 5.69 -6.21 -3.77
C VAL A 68 4.80 -6.36 -5.01
N GLU A 69 3.64 -7.00 -4.85
CA GLU A 69 2.66 -7.17 -5.94
C GLU A 69 2.12 -5.81 -6.43
N ALA A 70 1.76 -4.91 -5.50
CA ALA A 70 1.24 -3.60 -5.85
C ALA A 70 2.29 -2.72 -6.55
N LEU A 71 3.55 -2.78 -6.11
CA LEU A 71 4.66 -2.08 -6.75
C LEU A 71 4.87 -2.57 -8.19
N ASN A 72 4.93 -3.89 -8.38
CA ASN A 72 5.10 -4.48 -9.71
C ASN A 72 3.93 -4.13 -10.63
N ALA A 73 2.69 -4.18 -10.12
CA ALA A 73 1.51 -3.78 -10.87
C ALA A 73 1.56 -2.30 -11.26
N TYR A 74 1.95 -1.41 -10.35
CA TYR A 74 2.09 0.01 -10.60
C TYR A 74 3.16 0.31 -11.67
N ILE A 75 4.33 -0.34 -11.57
CA ILE A 75 5.39 -0.18 -12.57
C ILE A 75 4.92 -0.69 -13.92
N ALA A 76 4.36 -1.90 -13.99
CA ALA A 76 3.90 -2.50 -15.24
C ALA A 76 2.78 -1.70 -15.92
N ALA A 77 1.89 -1.07 -15.15
CA ALA A 77 0.84 -0.21 -15.70
C ALA A 77 1.43 1.05 -16.36
N ASN A 78 2.44 1.68 -15.74
CA ASN A 78 3.02 2.93 -16.22
C ASN A 78 4.12 2.74 -17.28
N THR A 79 4.73 1.55 -17.37
CA THR A 79 5.71 1.25 -18.43
C THR A 79 5.04 0.85 -19.74
N LYS A 80 3.88 0.17 -19.71
CA LYS A 80 3.10 -0.14 -20.91
C LYS A 80 2.58 1.11 -21.63
N THR A 81 2.22 2.15 -20.89
CA THR A 81 1.76 3.41 -21.47
C THR A 81 2.86 4.18 -22.21
N ALA A 82 4.15 3.94 -21.88
CA ALA A 82 5.26 4.62 -22.55
C ALA A 82 5.52 4.12 -23.98
N GLU A 83 5.09 2.90 -24.34
CA GLU A 83 5.27 2.33 -25.69
C GLU A 83 4.17 2.76 -26.69
N GLU A 84 2.94 3.06 -26.23
CA GLU A 84 1.81 3.38 -27.13
C GLU A 84 1.76 4.85 -27.61
N VAL A 85 2.53 5.77 -27.00
CA VAL A 85 2.50 7.22 -27.34
C VAL A 85 3.58 7.60 -28.37
N SER A 86 4.26 6.61 -28.99
CA SER A 86 5.30 6.84 -30.01
C SER A 86 4.83 6.58 -31.46
N THR A 87 3.53 6.65 -31.75
CA THR A 87 3.00 6.45 -33.12
C THR A 87 2.18 7.62 -33.60
#